data_AF-A0A527W1P4-F1
#
_entry.id   AF-A0A527W1P4-F1
#
_cell.length_a   1.000
_cell.length_b   1.000
_cell.length_c   1.000
_cell.angle_alpha   90.00
_cell.angle_beta   90.00
_cell.angle_gamma   90.00
#
_symmetry.space_group_name_H-M   'P 1'
#
loop_
_entity.id
_entity.type
_entity.pdbx_description
1 polymer ?
#
loop_
_entity_poly.entity_id
_entity_poly.type
_entity_poly.pdbx_seq_one_letter_code
_entity_poly.pdbx_strand_id
1 'polypeptide(L)'
;RNVLESLRSFVQARESGQWLKFSSDNDTARPPSVRLSIADCEAYFKAADDFHARVMDSFTSTNLLVMEYESLLHEPAQCLGAVWDFLGVPALEPSDNAILQRQETRPLDQTVENFDELRIHFARGPYSRFFDLGDSMRSYA
;
A
#
# COMPACT_ATOMS: atom_id res chain seq x y z
N ARG A 1 1.35 -1.25 6.68
CA ARG A 1 0.49 -1.31 5.46
C ARG A 1 -0.56 -2.43 5.49
N ASN A 2 -1.75 -2.22 4.89
CA ASN A 2 -2.73 -3.28 4.59
C ASN A 2 -2.35 -4.01 3.27
N VAL A 3 -2.04 -5.31 3.35
CA VAL A 3 -1.62 -6.13 2.19
C VAL A 3 -2.73 -6.26 1.15
N LEU A 4 -4.00 -6.25 1.56
CA LEU A 4 -5.15 -6.29 0.65
C LEU A 4 -5.27 -5.00 -0.19
N GLU A 5 -4.96 -3.83 0.36
CA GLU A 5 -4.88 -2.58 -0.42
C GLU A 5 -3.81 -2.66 -1.51
N SER A 6 -2.70 -3.33 -1.21
CA SER A 6 -1.60 -3.54 -2.14
C SER A 6 -2.03 -4.42 -3.31
N LEU A 7 -2.69 -5.54 -3.00
CA LEU A 7 -3.24 -6.45 -4.01
C LEU A 7 -4.31 -5.77 -4.87
N ARG A 8 -5.26 -5.07 -4.25
CA ARG A 8 -6.30 -4.30 -4.95
C ARG A 8 -5.68 -3.30 -5.92
N SER A 9 -4.70 -2.51 -5.47
CA SER A 9 -4.00 -1.53 -6.31
C SER A 9 -3.23 -2.19 -7.46
N PHE A 10 -2.59 -3.34 -7.21
CA PHE A 10 -1.86 -4.09 -8.23
C PHE A 10 -2.80 -4.62 -9.32
N VAL A 11 -3.95 -5.19 -8.95
CA VAL A 11 -4.94 -5.68 -9.91
C VAL A 11 -5.55 -4.53 -10.70
N GLN A 12 -5.91 -3.43 -10.04
CA GLN A 12 -6.41 -2.22 -10.72
C GLN A 12 -5.43 -1.69 -11.77
N ALA A 13 -4.14 -1.57 -11.42
CA ALA A 13 -3.11 -1.10 -12.35
C ALA A 13 -2.90 -2.06 -13.52
N ARG A 14 -2.98 -3.37 -13.27
CA ARG A 14 -2.88 -4.40 -14.31
C ARG A 14 -4.07 -4.37 -15.27
N GLU A 15 -5.29 -4.19 -14.78
CA GLU A 15 -6.51 -4.15 -15.59
C GLU A 15 -6.64 -2.85 -16.39
N SER A 16 -6.35 -1.71 -15.76
CA SER A 16 -6.42 -0.39 -16.40
C SER A 16 -5.22 -0.04 -17.26
N GLY A 17 -4.08 -0.72 -17.06
CA GLY A 17 -2.79 -0.37 -17.65
C GLY A 17 -2.15 0.88 -17.03
N GLN A 18 -2.77 1.49 -16.00
CA GLN A 18 -2.30 2.72 -15.37
C GLN A 18 -1.61 2.43 -14.03
N TRP A 19 -0.29 2.65 -13.98
CA TRP A 19 0.52 2.36 -12.78
C TRP A 19 0.82 3.57 -11.90
N LEU A 20 0.79 4.75 -12.49
CA LEU A 20 1.11 6.02 -11.84
C LEU A 20 -0.01 7.02 -12.06
N LYS A 21 -0.09 7.99 -11.16
CA LYS A 21 -0.89 9.20 -11.31
C LYS A 21 -0.04 10.37 -10.87
N PHE A 22 0.08 11.36 -11.73
CA PHE A 22 0.79 12.60 -11.44
C PHE A 22 -0.21 13.67 -11.06
N SER A 23 0.21 14.61 -10.21
CA SER A 23 -0.60 15.79 -9.85
C SER A 23 -0.97 16.68 -11.04
N SER A 24 -0.19 16.63 -12.13
CA SER A 24 -0.46 17.33 -13.39
C SER A 24 -1.48 16.63 -14.28
N ASP A 25 -1.86 15.39 -13.98
CA ASP A 25 -2.79 14.64 -14.80
C ASP A 25 -4.19 15.24 -14.67
N ASN A 26 -4.71 15.76 -15.78
CA ASN A 26 -6.10 16.25 -15.87
C ASN A 26 -7.12 15.10 -15.98
N ASP A 27 -6.65 13.86 -16.09
CA ASP A 27 -7.52 12.71 -16.30
C ASP A 27 -8.23 12.33 -14.99
N THR A 28 -9.55 12.37 -15.05
CA THR A 28 -10.43 12.14 -13.89
C THR A 28 -10.96 10.70 -13.86
N ALA A 29 -10.56 9.87 -14.81
CA ALA A 29 -10.95 8.47 -14.87
C ALA A 29 -10.56 7.76 -13.57
N ARG A 30 -11.58 7.30 -12.83
CA ARG A 30 -11.36 6.57 -11.58
C ARG A 30 -10.86 5.16 -11.92
N PRO A 31 -9.95 4.60 -11.10
CA PRO A 31 -9.58 3.20 -11.23
C PRO A 31 -10.83 2.29 -11.17
N PRO A 32 -10.86 1.19 -11.94
CA PRO A 32 -12.00 0.25 -11.90
C PRO A 32 -12.11 -0.39 -10.52
N SER A 33 -13.31 -0.79 -10.11
CA SER A 33 -13.44 -1.75 -9.01
C SER A 33 -12.99 -3.12 -9.51
N VAL A 34 -12.44 -3.95 -8.61
CA VAL A 34 -11.84 -5.23 -8.96
C VAL A 34 -12.51 -6.36 -8.19
N ARG A 35 -12.63 -7.52 -8.83
CA ARG A 35 -13.01 -8.76 -8.15
C ARG A 35 -11.75 -9.58 -7.86
N LEU A 36 -11.56 -9.98 -6.61
CA LEU A 36 -10.37 -10.74 -6.21
C LEU A 36 -10.74 -12.18 -5.90
N SER A 37 -9.98 -13.14 -6.42
CA SER A 37 -10.18 -14.55 -6.06
C SER A 37 -9.58 -14.87 -4.70
N ILE A 38 -10.14 -15.85 -3.99
CA ILE A 38 -9.59 -16.34 -2.71
C ILE A 38 -8.15 -16.82 -2.91
N ALA A 39 -7.90 -17.59 -3.98
CA ALA A 39 -6.58 -18.15 -4.27
C ALA A 39 -5.53 -17.06 -4.51
N ASP A 40 -5.88 -15.99 -5.24
CA ASP A 40 -4.97 -14.87 -5.46
C ASP A 40 -4.68 -14.10 -4.16
N CYS A 41 -5.70 -13.93 -3.30
CA CYS A 41 -5.53 -13.33 -1.98
C CYS A 41 -4.55 -14.17 -1.15
N GLU A 42 -4.78 -15.47 -1.01
CA GLU A 42 -3.91 -16.37 -0.24
C GLU A 42 -2.48 -16.38 -0.77
N ALA A 43 -2.30 -16.50 -2.08
CA ALA A 43 -0.99 -16.51 -2.71
C ALA A 43 -0.24 -15.21 -2.46
N TYR A 44 -0.91 -14.06 -2.62
CA TYR A 44 -0.30 -12.76 -2.42
C TYR A 44 0.03 -12.49 -0.94
N PHE A 45 -0.89 -12.81 -0.03
CA PHE A 45 -0.67 -12.66 1.42
C PHE A 45 0.50 -13.50 1.90
N LYS A 46 0.55 -14.76 1.47
CA LYS A 46 1.67 -15.65 1.79
C LYS A 46 2.98 -15.11 1.20
N ALA A 47 2.98 -14.67 -0.05
CA ALA A 47 4.18 -14.11 -0.68
C ALA A 47 4.68 -12.86 0.04
N ALA A 48 3.77 -12.00 0.53
CA ALA A 48 4.11 -10.84 1.33
C ALA A 48 4.75 -11.25 2.66
N ASP A 49 4.14 -12.18 3.40
CA ASP A 49 4.69 -12.67 4.67
C ASP A 49 6.06 -13.35 4.47
N ASP A 50 6.19 -14.21 3.45
CA ASP A 50 7.45 -14.88 3.10
C ASP A 50 8.55 -13.85 2.75
N PHE A 51 8.19 -12.77 2.04
CA PHE A 51 9.14 -11.71 1.69
C PHE A 51 9.63 -10.97 2.95
N HIS A 52 8.72 -10.57 3.84
CA HIS A 52 9.11 -9.90 5.09
C HIS A 52 9.99 -10.80 5.96
N ALA A 53 9.65 -12.08 6.10
CA ALA A 53 10.47 -13.05 6.83
C ALA A 53 11.89 -13.15 6.24
N ARG A 54 12.00 -13.30 4.91
CA ARG A 54 13.31 -13.36 4.22
C ARG A 54 14.14 -12.11 4.44
N VAL A 55 13.53 -10.93 4.38
CA VAL A 55 14.24 -9.66 4.62
C VAL A 55 14.77 -9.62 6.05
N MET A 56 13.94 -9.96 7.05
CA MET A 56 14.36 -9.96 8.45
C MET A 56 15.43 -11.01 8.75
N ASP A 57 15.42 -12.16 8.08
CA ASP A 57 16.45 -13.19 8.22
C ASP A 57 17.77 -12.82 7.52
N SER A 58 17.71 -11.99 6.47
CA SER A 58 18.87 -11.66 5.63
C SER A 58 19.66 -10.46 6.13
N PHE A 59 19.02 -9.53 6.84
CA PHE A 59 19.63 -8.26 7.24
C PHE A 59 19.65 -8.10 8.76
N THR A 60 20.76 -7.57 9.29
CA THR A 60 20.77 -7.07 10.66
C THR A 60 19.89 -5.82 10.75
N SER A 61 19.26 -5.59 11.90
CA SER A 61 18.38 -4.44 12.11
C SER A 61 19.06 -3.09 11.84
N THR A 62 20.39 -3.00 12.03
CA THR A 62 21.18 -1.80 11.76
C THR A 62 21.35 -1.49 10.27
N ASN A 63 21.16 -2.48 9.40
CA ASN A 63 21.29 -2.36 7.95
C ASN A 63 19.93 -2.32 7.26
N LEU A 64 18.88 -1.97 8.00
CA LEU A 64 17.51 -1.94 7.52
C LEU A 64 16.81 -0.68 8.00
N LEU A 65 16.45 0.19 7.07
CA LEU A 65 15.58 1.33 7.31
C LEU A 65 14.12 0.91 7.03
N VAL A 66 13.30 0.84 8.08
CA VAL A 66 11.86 0.60 7.95
C VAL A 66 11.16 1.93 7.75
N MET A 67 10.27 1.99 6.76
CA MET A 67 9.46 3.17 6.48
C MET A 67 8.04 2.75 6.12
N GLU A 68 7.05 3.41 6.72
CA GLU A 68 5.65 3.18 6.38
C GLU A 68 5.24 4.04 5.19
N TYR A 69 4.39 3.47 4.34
CA TYR A 69 3.88 4.17 3.16
C TYR A 69 3.10 5.43 3.52
N GLU A 70 2.38 5.41 4.64
CA GLU A 70 1.63 6.54 5.15
C GLU A 70 2.54 7.70 5.56
N SER A 71 3.71 7.41 6.14
CA SER A 71 4.72 8.44 6.45
C SER A 71 5.24 9.11 5.18
N LEU A 72 5.40 8.37 4.08
CA LEU A 72 5.79 8.94 2.78
C LEU A 72 4.74 9.92 2.23
N LEU A 73 3.46 9.68 2.50
CA LEU A 73 2.38 10.56 2.04
C LEU A 73 2.26 11.84 2.86
N HIS A 74 2.45 11.76 4.18
CA HIS A 74 2.25 12.89 5.08
C HIS A 74 3.52 13.72 5.29
N GLU A 75 4.68 13.06 5.33
CA GLU A 75 5.96 13.65 5.72
C GLU A 75 7.09 13.25 4.73
N PRO A 76 6.93 13.51 3.42
CA PRO A 76 7.88 13.05 2.40
C PRO A 76 9.31 13.58 2.61
N ALA A 77 9.45 14.82 3.07
CA ALA A 77 10.77 15.42 3.33
C ALA A 77 11.50 14.74 4.49
N GLN A 78 10.78 14.39 5.56
CA GLN A 78 11.36 13.68 6.71
C GLN A 78 11.76 12.26 6.32
N CYS A 79 10.90 11.57 5.58
CA CYS A 79 11.20 10.26 5.02
C CYS A 79 12.47 10.30 4.16
N LEU A 80 12.57 11.26 3.25
CA LEU A 80 13.73 11.40 2.37
C LEU A 80 15.01 11.72 3.16
N GLY A 81 14.93 12.57 4.18
CA GLY A 81 16.04 12.83 5.11
C GLY A 81 16.54 11.58 5.80
N ALA A 82 15.63 10.73 6.31
CA ALA A 82 16.00 9.46 6.93
C ALA A 82 16.70 8.50 5.94
N VAL A 83 16.31 8.52 4.65
CA VAL A 83 17.00 7.75 3.61
C VAL A 83 18.41 8.28 3.37
N TRP A 84 18.60 9.59 3.30
CA TRP A 84 19.93 10.20 3.13
C TRP A 84 20.85 9.90 4.31
N ASP A 85 20.36 10.05 5.53
CA ASP A 85 21.10 9.73 6.75
C ASP A 85 21.49 8.25 6.79
N PHE A 86 20.56 7.35 6.46
CA PHE A 86 20.80 5.91 6.41
C PHE A 86 21.84 5.52 5.35
N LEU A 87 21.81 6.16 4.18
CA LEU A 87 22.79 5.94 3.12
C LEU A 87 24.14 6.64 3.38
N GLY A 88 24.22 7.53 4.37
CA GLY A 88 25.42 8.30 4.70
C GLY A 88 25.82 9.31 3.62
N VAL A 89 24.84 9.85 2.87
CA VAL A 89 25.07 10.81 1.78
C VAL A 89 24.52 12.19 2.13
N PRO A 90 25.10 13.28 1.59
CA PRO A 90 24.55 14.61 1.77
C PRO A 90 23.11 14.70 1.23
N ALA A 91 22.24 15.40 1.96
CA ALA A 91 20.88 15.64 1.52
C ALA A 91 20.86 16.44 0.20
N LEU A 92 20.07 15.97 -0.76
CA LEU A 92 19.78 16.67 -1.99
C LEU A 92 18.37 17.26 -1.93
N GLU A 93 18.23 18.49 -2.45
CA GLU A 93 16.92 19.11 -2.64
C GLU A 93 16.14 18.34 -3.71
N PRO A 94 14.97 17.76 -3.38
CA PRO A 94 14.17 17.05 -4.36
C PRO A 94 13.66 18.02 -5.44
N SER A 95 13.68 17.59 -6.70
CA SER A 95 13.07 18.39 -7.78
C SER A 95 11.54 18.36 -7.68
N ASP A 96 10.88 19.51 -7.73
CA ASP A 96 9.42 19.64 -7.66
C ASP A 96 8.64 19.04 -8.86
N ASN A 97 9.33 18.43 -9.82
CA ASN A 97 8.81 18.23 -11.17
C ASN A 97 7.92 16.99 -11.40
N ALA A 98 7.57 16.21 -10.37
CA ALA A 98 6.66 15.08 -10.54
C ALA A 98 6.07 14.57 -9.21
N ILE A 99 5.15 15.33 -8.61
CA ILE A 99 4.45 14.87 -7.40
C ILE A 99 3.47 13.75 -7.79
N LEU A 100 3.85 12.52 -7.45
CA LEU A 100 2.98 11.34 -7.57
C LEU A 100 1.82 11.43 -6.57
N GLN A 101 0.66 10.93 -6.98
CA GLN A 101 -0.53 10.88 -6.16
C GLN A 101 -1.07 9.46 -6.06
N ARG A 102 -1.81 9.21 -4.97
CA ARG A 102 -2.56 7.97 -4.80
C ARG A 102 -3.65 7.88 -5.88
N GLN A 103 -3.64 6.82 -6.67
CA GLN A 103 -4.61 6.59 -7.73
C GLN A 103 -6.02 6.34 -7.17
N GLU A 104 -6.10 5.50 -6.13
CA GLU A 104 -7.35 5.08 -5.52
C GLU A 104 -7.42 5.50 -4.05
N THR A 105 -8.38 6.37 -3.77
CA THR A 105 -8.65 6.89 -2.42
C THR A 105 -9.90 6.28 -1.80
N ARG A 106 -10.71 5.54 -2.56
CA ARG A 106 -11.89 4.85 -2.03
C ARG A 106 -11.46 3.66 -1.14
N PRO A 107 -12.24 3.37 -0.09
CA PRO A 107 -11.98 2.25 0.80
C PRO A 107 -12.15 0.90 0.10
N LEU A 108 -11.65 -0.15 0.74
CA LEU A 108 -11.62 -1.52 0.19
C LEU A 108 -13.01 -2.09 -0.07
N ASP A 109 -13.97 -1.83 0.82
CA ASP A 109 -15.38 -2.24 0.70
C ASP A 109 -16.10 -1.62 -0.50
N GLN A 110 -15.58 -0.52 -1.05
CA GLN A 110 -16.14 0.14 -2.24
C GLN A 110 -15.40 -0.20 -3.54
N THR A 111 -14.23 -0.82 -3.46
CA THR A 111 -13.34 -1.06 -4.61
C THR A 111 -13.04 -2.52 -4.87
N VAL A 112 -13.25 -3.38 -3.88
CA VAL A 112 -13.24 -4.83 -4.05
C VAL A 112 -14.69 -5.30 -4.12
N GLU A 113 -15.12 -5.74 -5.29
CA GLU A 113 -16.53 -6.07 -5.55
C GLU A 113 -17.07 -7.17 -4.63
N ASN A 114 -16.22 -8.12 -4.25
CA ASN A 114 -16.54 -9.24 -3.38
C ASN A 114 -15.92 -9.12 -1.98
N PHE A 115 -15.75 -7.88 -1.49
CA PHE A 115 -15.10 -7.61 -0.20
C PHE A 115 -15.72 -8.40 0.96
N ASP A 116 -17.05 -8.40 1.09
CA ASP A 116 -17.74 -9.11 2.17
C ASP A 116 -17.57 -10.63 2.11
N GLU A 117 -17.61 -11.21 0.90
CA GLU A 117 -17.36 -12.65 0.69
C GLU A 117 -15.95 -13.03 1.19
N LEU A 118 -14.95 -12.24 0.81
CA LEU A 118 -13.56 -12.45 1.21
C LEU A 118 -13.40 -12.23 2.71
N ARG A 119 -13.99 -11.18 3.28
CA ARG A 119 -13.94 -10.90 4.72
C ARG A 119 -14.52 -12.05 5.54
N ILE A 120 -15.66 -12.61 5.11
CA ILE A 120 -16.26 -13.79 5.76
C ILE A 120 -15.33 -15.00 5.65
N HIS A 121 -14.76 -15.24 4.46
CA HIS A 121 -13.86 -16.36 4.23
C HIS A 121 -12.61 -16.30 5.13
N PHE A 122 -11.98 -15.12 5.24
CA PHE A 122 -10.74 -14.93 5.99
C PHE A 122 -10.93 -14.62 7.49
N ALA A 123 -12.17 -14.45 7.97
CA ALA A 123 -12.48 -13.95 9.32
C ALA A 123 -11.81 -14.71 10.48
N ARG A 124 -11.53 -16.01 10.32
CA ARG A 124 -10.91 -16.86 11.34
C ARG A 124 -9.47 -17.26 11.02
N GLY A 125 -8.91 -16.70 9.96
CA GLY A 125 -7.57 -17.01 9.48
C GLY A 125 -6.51 -15.96 9.90
N PRO A 126 -5.23 -16.25 9.62
CA PRO A 126 -4.12 -15.33 9.92
C PRO A 126 -4.21 -14.01 9.13
N TYR A 127 -4.96 -14.00 8.03
CA TYR A 127 -5.13 -12.86 7.14
C TYR A 127 -6.38 -12.02 7.43
N SER A 128 -7.16 -12.36 8.47
CA SER A 128 -8.36 -11.60 8.89
C SER A 128 -8.07 -10.11 9.05
N ARG A 129 -6.93 -9.77 9.65
CA ARG A 129 -6.46 -8.38 9.88
C ARG A 129 -6.40 -7.50 8.62
N PHE A 130 -6.32 -8.08 7.43
CA PHE A 130 -6.30 -7.30 6.17
C PHE A 130 -7.70 -6.81 5.76
N PHE A 131 -8.75 -7.35 6.37
CA PHE A 131 -10.15 -6.98 6.13
C PHE A 131 -10.73 -6.13 7.25
N ASP A 132 -9.93 -5.82 8.27
CA ASP A 132 -10.32 -4.85 9.30
C ASP A 132 -10.36 -3.47 8.64
N LEU A 133 -11.57 -2.97 8.43
CA LEU A 133 -11.83 -1.57 8.11
C LEU A 133 -11.45 -0.79 9.36
N GLY A 134 -10.17 -0.41 9.49
CA GLY A 134 -9.68 0.31 10.65
C GLY A 134 -10.67 1.40 11.06
N ASP A 135 -11.02 1.43 12.35
CA ASP A 135 -11.96 2.38 12.96
C ASP A 135 -11.36 3.80 13.03
N SER A 136 -10.78 4.27 11.92
CA SER A 136 -10.15 5.59 11.78
C SER A 136 -11.15 6.67 11.38
N MET A 137 -12.40 6.56 11.83
CA MET A 137 -13.41 7.63 11.82
C MET A 137 -14.46 7.47 12.94
N ARG A 138 -14.03 7.26 14.19
CA ARG A 138 -14.89 7.49 15.36
C ARG A 138 -14.16 8.19 16.50
N SER A 139 -13.71 9.41 16.26
CA SER A 139 -13.52 10.41 17.33
C SER A 139 -13.52 11.83 16.77
N TYR A 140 -14.70 12.32 16.39
CA TYR A 140 -15.05 13.73 16.51
C TYR A 140 -16.46 13.79 17.08
N ALA A 141 -16.52 13.96 18.40
CA ALA A 141 -17.64 14.53 19.14
C ALA A 141 -17.05 15.34 20.28
#